data_AF-A0A954F097-F1
#
_entry.id   AF-A0A954F097-F1
#
_cell.length_a   1.000
_cell.length_b   1.000
_cell.length_c   1.000
_cell.angle_alpha   90.00
_cell.angle_beta   90.00
_cell.angle_gamma   90.00
#
_symmetry.space_group_name_H-M   'P 1'
#
loop_
_entity.id
_entity.type
_entity.pdbx_description
1 polymer ?
#
loop_
_entity_poly.entity_id
_entity_poly.type
_entity_poly.pdbx_seq_one_letter_code
_entity_poly.pdbx_strand_id
1 'polypeptide(L)'
;MRYNKRDNCNLNPIRRFPFWSLALSLAFGCMEGTPKGGRETFIGSRDKAAPVAKSEVVEFCGACHAYPDPKTFPREMWREEVLQGYRFFAQAQRDFQNGTDNWPSIDGSFVEQEPPDKEGVIAYYEANAPELFQVDAPRSHPPAAVRFREELVRKPKAVPAVSHIAIRKTRKDDPFPTLFVADMRSSDVSSLRIAPEGREIESLGRVSHPAHVDVADLNGDGRDDWIVSDLG
;
A
#
# COMPACT_ATOMS: atom_id res chain seq x y z
N MET A 1 37.42 6.99 10.75
CA MET A 1 36.59 8.13 11.19
C MET A 1 35.78 7.65 12.38
N ARG A 2 36.07 8.14 13.59
CA ARG A 2 35.51 7.62 14.85
C ARG A 2 34.18 8.31 15.14
N TYR A 3 33.11 7.55 15.34
CA TYR A 3 31.96 8.00 16.11
C TYR A 3 31.73 6.99 17.24
N ASN A 4 31.69 7.50 18.46
CA ASN A 4 31.55 6.75 19.70
C ASN A 4 30.44 7.43 20.50
N LYS A 5 29.80 6.66 21.40
CA LYS A 5 28.95 7.07 22.54
C LYS A 5 27.47 7.38 22.20
N ARG A 6 26.42 6.90 22.90
CA ARG A 6 26.26 6.19 24.21
C ARG A 6 24.96 5.37 24.22
N ASP A 7 24.97 4.29 25.00
CA ASP A 7 23.83 3.69 25.66
C ASP A 7 23.10 4.70 26.58
N ASN A 8 21.77 4.59 26.65
CA ASN A 8 21.03 4.80 27.90
C ASN A 8 19.58 4.30 27.74
N CYS A 9 19.32 3.12 28.31
CA CYS A 9 18.01 2.72 28.77
C CYS A 9 17.52 3.69 29.85
N ASN A 10 16.31 4.22 29.72
CA ASN A 10 15.52 4.66 30.86
C ASN A 10 14.03 4.51 30.57
N LEU A 11 13.45 3.47 31.18
CA LEU A 11 12.02 3.27 31.31
C LEU A 11 11.48 4.35 32.25
N ASN A 12 10.38 5.02 31.88
CA ASN A 12 9.58 5.79 32.81
C ASN A 12 8.10 5.39 32.74
N PRO A 13 7.41 5.34 33.89
CA PRO A 13 6.10 4.71 34.03
C PRO A 13 4.93 5.61 33.60
N ILE A 14 3.89 4.95 33.13
CA ILE A 14 2.57 5.48 32.75
C ILE A 14 1.93 6.20 33.95
N ARG A 15 1.70 7.51 33.84
CA ARG A 15 0.86 8.28 34.77
C ARG A 15 -0.61 8.16 34.37
N ARG A 16 -1.43 7.66 35.30
CA ARG A 16 -2.90 7.64 35.24
C ARG A 16 -3.44 9.05 35.51
N PHE A 17 -4.32 9.55 34.65
CA PHE A 17 -5.13 10.75 34.91
C PHE A 17 -6.50 10.34 35.48
N PRO A 18 -7.01 10.94 36.57
CA PRO A 18 -8.37 10.71 37.04
C PRO A 18 -9.36 11.60 36.29
N PHE A 19 -10.41 10.98 35.77
CA PHE A 19 -11.63 11.65 35.29
C PHE A 19 -12.36 12.28 36.47
N TRP A 20 -12.52 13.60 36.45
CA TRP A 20 -13.49 14.30 37.29
C TRP A 20 -14.78 14.51 36.50
N SER A 21 -15.86 13.98 37.05
CA SER A 21 -17.24 14.28 36.66
C SER A 21 -17.60 15.71 37.03
N LEU A 22 -18.28 16.42 36.13
CA LEU A 22 -19.24 17.45 36.53
C LEU A 22 -20.46 17.35 35.61
N ALA A 23 -21.57 16.94 36.20
CA ALA A 23 -22.90 17.07 35.64
C ALA A 23 -23.45 18.45 36.03
N LEU A 24 -24.11 19.14 35.10
CA LEU A 24 -25.17 20.09 35.44
C LEU A 24 -26.23 20.10 34.34
N SER A 25 -27.47 20.00 34.80
CA SER A 25 -28.67 19.65 34.04
C SER A 25 -29.41 20.83 33.41
N LEU A 26 -30.14 20.50 32.34
CA LEU A 26 -31.51 20.90 31.97
C LEU A 26 -31.87 22.39 31.78
N ALA A 27 -32.28 22.71 30.54
CA ALA A 27 -33.52 23.47 30.30
C ALA A 27 -34.17 23.07 28.96
N PHE A 28 -35.50 23.02 29.02
CA PHE A 28 -36.48 22.58 28.02
C PHE A 28 -36.49 23.40 26.72
N GLY A 29 -36.92 22.76 25.63
CA GLY A 29 -37.33 23.44 24.40
C GLY A 29 -37.91 22.49 23.36
N CYS A 30 -39.17 22.08 23.55
CA CYS A 30 -39.99 21.49 22.49
C CYS A 30 -40.30 22.55 21.43
N MET A 31 -40.00 22.28 20.15
CA MET A 31 -40.78 22.83 19.05
C MET A 31 -40.94 21.79 17.94
N GLU A 32 -42.19 21.39 17.76
CA GLU A 32 -42.71 20.62 16.65
C GLU A 32 -42.71 21.50 15.39
N GLY A 33 -42.14 21.00 14.30
CA GLY A 33 -42.20 21.59 12.97
C GLY A 33 -42.47 20.50 11.95
N THR A 34 -43.70 20.49 11.43
CA THR A 34 -44.25 19.60 10.41
C THR A 34 -43.37 19.40 9.15
N PRO A 35 -43.45 18.22 8.50
CA PRO A 35 -42.70 17.91 7.29
C PRO A 35 -43.36 18.57 6.06
N LYS A 36 -42.64 19.46 5.38
CA LYS A 36 -43.01 19.89 4.03
C LYS A 36 -42.26 19.02 3.03
N GLY A 37 -43.02 18.17 2.34
CA GLY A 37 -42.58 17.50 1.12
C GLY A 37 -42.14 18.51 0.07
N GLY A 38 -41.15 18.11 -0.72
CA GLY A 38 -40.66 18.92 -1.83
C GLY A 38 -39.44 18.32 -2.48
N ARG A 39 -39.70 17.61 -3.59
CA ARG A 39 -38.76 17.25 -4.67
C ARG A 39 -37.63 16.25 -4.35
N GLU A 40 -37.92 15.01 -4.68
CA GLU A 40 -37.05 14.23 -5.55
C GLU A 40 -36.55 15.05 -6.76
N THR A 41 -35.40 14.62 -7.28
CA THR A 41 -34.66 15.07 -8.47
C THR A 41 -33.63 16.18 -8.25
N PHE A 42 -32.50 15.79 -7.66
CA PHE A 42 -31.20 16.25 -8.16
C PHE A 42 -30.46 15.02 -8.73
N ILE A 43 -30.88 14.58 -9.92
CA ILE A 43 -29.94 13.88 -10.80
C ILE A 43 -28.98 14.99 -11.21
N GLY A 44 -27.85 15.09 -10.49
CA GLY A 44 -26.76 15.94 -10.90
C GLY A 44 -26.44 15.58 -12.35
N SER A 45 -26.63 16.55 -13.23
CA SER A 45 -26.05 16.51 -14.57
C SER A 45 -24.59 16.14 -14.37
N ARG A 46 -24.18 14.97 -14.88
CA ARG A 46 -22.75 14.72 -15.10
C ARG A 46 -22.35 15.78 -16.12
N ASP A 47 -21.82 16.89 -15.63
CA ASP A 47 -21.18 17.87 -16.50
C ASP A 47 -20.23 17.10 -17.40
N LYS A 48 -20.38 17.30 -18.72
CA LYS A 48 -19.54 16.60 -19.69
C LYS A 48 -18.10 16.92 -19.34
N ALA A 49 -17.34 15.87 -19.03
CA ALA A 49 -15.90 15.96 -18.83
C ALA A 49 -15.25 16.77 -19.95
N ALA A 50 -14.30 17.63 -19.60
CA ALA A 50 -13.56 18.37 -20.62
C ALA A 50 -12.76 17.36 -21.46
N PRO A 51 -12.71 17.50 -22.79
CA PRO A 51 -11.88 16.62 -23.61
C PRO A 51 -10.40 16.84 -23.25
N VAL A 52 -9.73 15.80 -22.76
CA VAL A 52 -8.28 15.80 -22.46
C VAL A 52 -7.53 15.14 -23.62
N ALA A 53 -6.42 15.74 -24.05
CA ALA A 53 -5.61 15.20 -25.13
C ALA A 53 -4.83 13.97 -24.66
N LYS A 54 -4.65 12.96 -25.52
CA LYS A 54 -3.82 11.77 -25.19
C LYS A 54 -2.42 12.15 -24.70
N SER A 55 -1.78 13.12 -25.35
CA SER A 55 -0.43 13.58 -24.98
C SER A 55 -0.38 14.12 -23.55
N GLU A 56 -1.40 14.88 -23.15
CA GLU A 56 -1.56 15.45 -21.81
C GLU A 56 -1.74 14.35 -20.76
N VAL A 57 -2.56 13.32 -21.06
CA VAL A 57 -2.69 12.16 -20.17
C VAL A 57 -1.37 11.41 -20.03
N VAL A 58 -0.65 11.19 -21.14
CA VAL A 58 0.61 10.45 -21.13
C VAL A 58 1.69 11.20 -20.35
N GLU A 59 1.80 12.51 -20.54
CA GLU A 59 2.76 13.36 -19.83
C GLU A 59 2.47 13.37 -18.33
N PHE A 60 1.22 13.68 -17.94
CA PHE A 60 0.84 13.75 -16.53
C PHE A 60 0.94 12.39 -15.82
N CYS A 61 0.31 11.35 -16.38
CA CYS A 61 0.31 10.02 -15.75
C CYS A 61 1.65 9.28 -15.89
N GLY A 62 2.57 9.78 -16.71
CA GLY A 62 3.92 9.23 -16.91
C GLY A 62 5.03 9.95 -16.14
N ALA A 63 4.70 11.03 -15.41
CA ALA A 63 5.70 11.85 -14.74
C ALA A 63 6.30 11.21 -13.47
N CYS A 64 5.51 10.43 -12.73
CA CYS A 64 5.99 9.76 -11.51
C CYS A 64 6.60 8.37 -11.77
N HIS A 65 6.08 7.66 -12.77
CA HIS A 65 6.49 6.30 -13.13
C HIS A 65 6.11 6.03 -14.59
N ALA A 66 6.39 4.82 -15.09
CA ALA A 66 6.00 4.43 -16.44
C ALA A 66 4.49 4.69 -16.68
N TYR A 67 4.17 5.30 -17.83
CA TYR A 67 2.79 5.56 -18.25
C TYR A 67 1.96 4.26 -18.24
N PRO A 68 0.81 4.21 -17.53
CA PRO A 68 0.00 3.01 -17.49
C PRO A 68 -0.81 2.86 -18.79
N ASP A 69 -0.60 1.77 -19.52
CA ASP A 69 -1.37 1.47 -20.75
C ASP A 69 -2.85 1.21 -20.38
N PRO A 70 -3.84 1.90 -20.99
CA PRO A 70 -5.26 1.69 -20.75
C PRO A 70 -5.74 0.23 -20.85
N LYS A 71 -4.96 -0.65 -21.51
CA LYS A 71 -5.27 -2.07 -21.67
C LYS A 71 -4.92 -2.96 -20.48
N THR A 72 -4.21 -2.44 -19.46
CA THR A 72 -3.77 -3.25 -18.31
C THR A 72 -4.87 -3.53 -17.28
N PHE A 73 -5.97 -2.78 -17.33
CA PHE A 73 -7.14 -2.97 -16.45
C PHE A 73 -8.44 -3.00 -17.26
N PRO A 74 -9.48 -3.70 -16.76
CA PRO A 74 -10.82 -3.59 -17.33
C PRO A 74 -11.39 -2.18 -17.12
N ARG A 75 -12.27 -1.75 -18.03
CA ARG A 75 -12.88 -0.42 -18.07
C ARG A 75 -13.38 0.06 -16.71
N GLU A 76 -14.09 -0.80 -15.99
CA GLU A 76 -14.72 -0.46 -14.72
C GLU A 76 -13.75 -0.10 -13.58
N MET A 77 -12.49 -0.53 -13.67
CA MET A 77 -11.48 -0.29 -12.63
C MET A 77 -10.78 1.07 -12.79
N TRP A 78 -10.74 1.62 -14.00
CA TRP A 78 -9.94 2.82 -14.29
C TRP A 78 -10.37 4.05 -13.51
N ARG A 79 -11.67 4.19 -13.19
CA ARG A 79 -12.13 5.30 -12.37
C ARG A 79 -11.42 5.32 -11.01
N GLU A 80 -11.34 4.18 -10.33
CA GLU A 80 -10.72 4.10 -9.01
C GLU A 80 -9.20 4.31 -9.07
N GLU A 81 -8.55 3.77 -10.10
CA GLU A 81 -7.11 3.93 -10.33
C GLU A 81 -6.72 5.39 -10.63
N VAL A 82 -7.46 6.07 -11.50
CA VAL A 82 -7.23 7.50 -11.79
C VAL A 82 -7.47 8.34 -10.54
N LEU A 83 -8.57 8.09 -9.80
CA LEU A 83 -8.83 8.78 -8.54
C LEU A 83 -7.72 8.54 -7.52
N GLN A 84 -7.10 7.35 -7.51
CA GLN A 84 -5.94 7.05 -6.66
C GLN A 84 -4.71 7.85 -7.06
N GLY A 85 -4.36 7.88 -8.35
CA GLY A 85 -3.25 8.69 -8.87
C GLY A 85 -3.38 10.17 -8.52
N TYR A 86 -4.57 10.75 -8.67
CA TYR A 86 -4.83 12.15 -8.27
C TYR A 86 -4.69 12.39 -6.75
N ARG A 87 -5.00 11.39 -5.91
CA ARG A 87 -4.76 11.50 -4.46
C ARG A 87 -3.27 11.51 -4.14
N PHE A 88 -2.47 10.68 -4.81
CA PHE A 88 -1.01 10.67 -4.65
C PHE A 88 -0.39 11.98 -5.12
N PHE A 89 -0.79 12.47 -6.30
CA PHE A 89 -0.34 13.76 -6.81
C PHE A 89 -0.66 14.89 -5.81
N ALA A 90 -1.91 15.01 -5.37
CA ALA A 90 -2.30 16.04 -4.40
C ALA A 90 -1.57 15.91 -3.05
N GLN A 91 -1.19 14.69 -2.64
CA GLN A 91 -0.39 14.48 -1.44
C GLN A 91 1.04 14.98 -1.65
N ALA A 92 1.68 14.62 -2.77
CA ALA A 92 3.00 15.12 -3.13
C ALA A 92 3.05 16.66 -3.20
N GLN A 93 2.02 17.30 -3.76
CA GLN A 93 1.92 18.77 -3.75
C GLN A 93 1.92 19.34 -2.33
N ARG A 94 1.19 18.72 -1.39
CA ARG A 94 1.17 19.15 0.01
C ARG A 94 2.52 18.94 0.69
N ASP A 95 3.15 17.80 0.48
CA ASP A 95 4.42 17.48 1.12
C ASP A 95 5.55 18.39 0.63
N PHE A 96 5.55 18.72 -0.67
CA PHE A 96 6.42 19.73 -1.26
C PHE A 96 6.18 21.13 -0.65
N GLN A 97 4.93 21.60 -0.60
CA GLN A 97 4.57 22.91 -0.03
C GLN A 97 4.94 23.03 1.45
N ASN A 98 4.86 21.93 2.21
CA ASN A 98 5.19 21.90 3.62
C ASN A 98 6.69 21.72 3.89
N GLY A 99 7.51 21.51 2.86
CA GLY A 99 8.94 21.20 3.00
C GLY A 99 9.21 19.89 3.75
N THR A 100 8.22 18.99 3.76
CA THR A 100 8.35 17.64 4.36
C THR A 100 8.82 16.61 3.33
N ASP A 101 8.85 17.00 2.06
CA ASP A 101 9.43 16.22 0.99
C ASP A 101 10.96 16.19 1.08
N ASN A 102 11.51 14.98 1.20
CA ASN A 102 12.95 14.71 1.04
C ASN A 102 13.26 14.10 -0.34
N TRP A 103 12.35 14.21 -1.32
CA TRP A 103 12.51 13.61 -2.65
C TRP A 103 13.64 14.29 -3.43
N PRO A 104 14.81 13.64 -3.66
CA PRO A 104 16.00 14.33 -4.19
C PRO A 104 16.00 14.51 -5.71
N SER A 105 15.00 13.98 -6.42
CA SER A 105 15.13 13.64 -7.86
C SER A 105 14.04 14.20 -8.78
N ILE A 106 13.10 15.01 -8.28
CA ILE A 106 12.21 15.80 -9.13
C ILE A 106 12.55 17.27 -8.84
N ASP A 107 13.02 18.00 -9.85
CA ASP A 107 12.92 19.45 -9.81
C ASP A 107 11.44 19.75 -9.54
N GLY A 108 11.09 20.44 -8.45
CA GLY A 108 9.70 20.57 -7.99
C GLY A 108 8.68 21.12 -9.01
N SER A 109 9.13 21.45 -10.22
CA SER A 109 8.34 21.85 -11.38
C SER A 109 7.17 20.92 -11.71
N PHE A 110 7.25 19.60 -11.46
CA PHE A 110 6.10 18.71 -11.71
C PHE A 110 4.96 18.90 -10.70
N VAL A 111 5.27 18.98 -9.41
CA VAL A 111 4.25 19.14 -8.36
C VAL A 111 3.67 20.56 -8.31
N GLU A 112 4.28 21.52 -9.00
CA GLU A 112 3.73 22.86 -9.20
C GLU A 112 2.71 22.94 -10.35
N GLN A 113 2.63 21.93 -11.22
CA GLN A 113 1.71 21.94 -12.36
C GLN A 113 0.25 21.74 -11.94
N GLU A 114 -0.65 22.40 -12.65
CA GLU A 114 -2.08 22.11 -12.55
C GLU A 114 -2.36 20.77 -13.26
N PRO A 115 -2.99 19.78 -12.58
CA PRO A 115 -3.28 18.51 -13.22
C PRO A 115 -4.40 18.66 -14.27
N PRO A 116 -4.42 17.81 -15.31
CA PRO A 116 -5.51 17.80 -16.29
C PRO A 116 -6.88 17.57 -15.63
N ASP A 117 -7.97 17.85 -16.37
CA ASP A 117 -9.32 17.55 -15.88
C ASP A 117 -9.49 16.07 -15.56
N LYS A 118 -9.77 15.78 -14.29
CA LYS A 118 -9.81 14.42 -13.75
C LYS A 118 -10.87 13.55 -14.42
N GLU A 119 -12.06 14.09 -14.66
CA GLU A 119 -13.12 13.32 -15.34
C GLU A 119 -12.78 13.10 -16.81
N GLY A 120 -12.08 14.03 -17.46
CA GLY A 120 -11.52 13.86 -18.80
C GLY A 120 -10.46 12.74 -18.87
N VAL A 121 -9.57 12.66 -17.87
CA VAL A 121 -8.60 11.55 -17.75
C VAL A 121 -9.30 10.21 -17.53
N ILE A 122 -10.32 10.15 -16.66
CA ILE A 122 -11.13 8.93 -16.45
C ILE A 122 -11.79 8.51 -17.77
N ALA A 123 -12.42 9.45 -18.47
CA ALA A 123 -13.07 9.19 -19.75
C ALA A 123 -12.07 8.68 -20.82
N TYR A 124 -10.85 9.21 -20.83
CA TYR A 124 -9.79 8.72 -21.70
C TYR A 124 -9.45 7.25 -21.41
N TYR A 125 -9.21 6.88 -20.15
CA TYR A 125 -8.88 5.49 -19.82
C TYR A 125 -10.05 4.55 -20.09
N GLU A 126 -11.27 4.90 -19.68
CA GLU A 126 -12.47 4.07 -19.90
C GLU A 126 -12.77 3.83 -21.38
N ALA A 127 -12.53 4.83 -22.24
CA ALA A 127 -12.73 4.73 -23.68
C ALA A 127 -11.68 3.84 -24.38
N ASN A 128 -10.49 3.70 -23.80
CA ASN A 128 -9.37 2.94 -24.37
C ASN A 128 -9.13 1.58 -23.70
N ALA A 129 -9.88 1.27 -22.64
CA ALA A 129 -9.77 0.04 -21.88
C ALA A 129 -10.62 -1.10 -22.44
N PRO A 130 -10.18 -2.37 -22.28
CA PRO A 130 -11.02 -3.53 -22.55
C PRO A 130 -12.18 -3.59 -21.56
N GLU A 131 -13.32 -4.15 -21.97
CA GLU A 131 -14.47 -4.33 -21.05
C GLU A 131 -14.15 -5.34 -19.96
N LEU A 132 -13.43 -6.40 -20.31
CA LEU A 132 -13.00 -7.47 -19.41
C LEU A 132 -11.54 -7.81 -19.69
N PHE A 133 -10.80 -8.10 -18.63
CA PHE A 133 -9.45 -8.64 -18.75
C PHE A 133 -9.53 -10.12 -19.10
N GLN A 134 -9.07 -10.50 -20.29
CA GLN A 134 -9.04 -11.90 -20.70
C GLN A 134 -7.80 -12.57 -20.11
N VAL A 135 -8.01 -13.40 -19.09
CA VAL A 135 -6.99 -14.34 -18.62
C VAL A 135 -7.19 -15.64 -19.39
N ASP A 136 -6.19 -16.01 -20.19
CA ASP A 136 -6.21 -17.30 -20.88
C ASP A 136 -6.42 -18.42 -19.86
N ALA A 137 -7.37 -19.32 -20.16
CA ALA A 137 -7.54 -20.50 -19.34
C ALA A 137 -6.22 -21.28 -19.29
N PRO A 138 -5.84 -21.84 -18.12
CA PRO A 138 -4.67 -22.69 -18.04
C PRO A 138 -4.76 -23.78 -19.10
N ARG A 139 -3.69 -23.93 -19.90
CA ARG A 139 -3.64 -25.03 -20.86
C ARG A 139 -3.76 -26.34 -20.10
N SER A 140 -4.51 -27.29 -20.64
CA SER A 140 -4.54 -28.64 -20.08
C SER A 140 -3.14 -29.24 -20.22
N HIS A 141 -2.51 -29.52 -19.09
CA HIS A 141 -1.24 -30.23 -19.03
C HIS A 141 -1.49 -31.66 -18.53
N PRO A 142 -0.76 -32.67 -19.04
CA PRO A 142 -0.80 -34.00 -18.45
C PRO A 142 -0.42 -33.93 -16.96
N PRO A 143 -0.93 -34.85 -16.12
CA PRO A 143 -0.65 -34.82 -14.69
C PRO A 143 0.85 -34.80 -14.40
N ALA A 144 1.30 -33.80 -13.64
CA ALA A 144 2.69 -33.73 -13.20
C ALA A 144 2.99 -34.86 -12.20
N ALA A 145 4.21 -35.39 -12.25
CA ALA A 145 4.70 -36.37 -11.26
C ALA A 145 4.81 -35.75 -9.86
N VAL A 146 5.02 -34.43 -9.78
CA VAL A 146 5.04 -33.66 -8.53
C VAL A 146 3.60 -33.33 -8.13
N ARG A 147 3.25 -33.65 -6.88
CA ARG A 147 1.97 -33.27 -6.27
C ARG A 147 2.21 -32.10 -5.32
N PHE A 148 1.44 -31.04 -5.50
CA PHE A 148 1.42 -29.91 -4.58
C PHE A 148 0.33 -30.13 -3.53
N ARG A 149 0.63 -29.74 -2.29
CA ARG A 149 -0.35 -29.63 -1.21
C ARG A 149 -0.50 -28.16 -0.88
N GLU A 150 -1.74 -27.68 -0.86
CA GLU A 150 -2.03 -26.33 -0.37
C GLU A 150 -1.94 -26.31 1.16
N GLU A 151 -1.27 -25.29 1.70
CA GLU A 151 -1.16 -25.08 3.13
C GLU A 151 -1.50 -23.64 3.49
N LEU A 152 -2.41 -23.47 4.44
CA LEU A 152 -2.79 -22.15 4.92
C LEU A 152 -1.82 -21.67 6.00
N VAL A 153 -1.15 -20.55 5.73
CA VAL A 153 -0.35 -19.81 6.71
C VAL A 153 -1.18 -18.63 7.21
N ARG A 154 -1.44 -18.59 8.53
CA ARG A 154 -2.24 -17.50 9.13
C ARG A 154 -1.36 -16.32 9.47
N LYS A 155 -1.61 -15.16 8.85
CA LYS A 155 -1.06 -13.86 9.27
C LYS A 155 -2.08 -13.06 10.10
N PRO A 156 -1.64 -12.05 10.89
CA PRO A 156 -2.53 -11.06 11.49
C PRO A 156 -3.44 -10.42 10.43
N LYS A 157 -4.64 -9.98 10.84
CA LYS A 157 -5.83 -9.66 10.00
C LYS A 157 -5.67 -8.64 8.84
N ALA A 158 -4.49 -8.06 8.60
CA ALA A 158 -4.30 -7.19 7.44
C ALA A 158 -4.42 -8.02 6.15
N VAL A 159 -5.11 -7.48 5.13
CA VAL A 159 -5.06 -8.05 3.78
C VAL A 159 -3.61 -7.95 3.32
N PRO A 160 -2.94 -9.06 2.97
CA PRO A 160 -1.53 -9.03 2.66
C PRO A 160 -1.27 -8.29 1.35
N ALA A 161 -0.18 -7.53 1.28
CA ALA A 161 0.39 -7.04 0.03
C ALA A 161 1.84 -7.52 -0.04
N VAL A 162 2.01 -8.82 -0.26
CA VAL A 162 3.34 -9.43 -0.29
C VAL A 162 4.09 -8.93 -1.52
N SER A 163 5.21 -8.24 -1.27
CA SER A 163 6.09 -7.73 -2.31
C SER A 163 7.18 -8.73 -2.68
N HIS A 164 7.61 -9.56 -1.72
CA HIS A 164 8.71 -10.50 -1.91
C HIS A 164 8.56 -11.73 -1.02
N ILE A 165 8.96 -12.87 -1.59
CA ILE A 165 9.06 -14.15 -0.91
C ILE A 165 10.39 -14.79 -1.29
N ALA A 166 11.14 -15.27 -0.30
CA ALA A 166 12.39 -16.00 -0.52
C ALA A 166 12.47 -17.25 0.36
N ILE A 167 12.98 -18.35 -0.20
CA ILE A 167 13.33 -19.54 0.57
C ILE A 167 14.85 -19.55 0.75
N ARG A 168 15.31 -19.66 1.99
CA ARG A 168 16.74 -19.66 2.36
C ARG A 168 17.02 -20.70 3.45
N LYS A 169 18.23 -21.25 3.45
CA LYS A 169 18.71 -22.08 4.55
C LYS A 169 19.50 -21.19 5.51
N THR A 170 18.97 -20.98 6.71
CA THR A 170 19.46 -19.94 7.64
C THR A 170 20.39 -20.44 8.73
N ARG A 171 20.37 -21.75 8.98
CA ARG A 171 21.26 -22.42 9.93
C ARG A 171 21.86 -23.63 9.24
N LYS A 172 23.19 -23.77 9.31
CA LYS A 172 23.90 -24.91 8.71
C LYS A 172 23.32 -26.26 9.18
N ASP A 173 22.95 -26.32 10.46
CA ASP A 173 22.49 -27.53 11.13
C ASP A 173 20.96 -27.70 11.14
N ASP A 174 20.18 -26.69 10.71
CA ASP A 174 18.74 -26.87 10.55
C ASP A 174 18.47 -27.51 9.18
N PRO A 175 17.88 -28.72 9.12
CA PRO A 175 17.57 -29.38 7.86
C PRO A 175 16.42 -28.69 7.11
N PHE A 176 15.66 -27.83 7.78
CA PHE A 176 14.48 -27.19 7.21
C PHE A 176 14.79 -25.78 6.70
N PRO A 177 14.34 -25.43 5.49
CA PRO A 177 14.50 -24.08 4.98
C PRO A 177 13.53 -23.11 5.68
N THR A 178 13.85 -21.82 5.60
CA THR A 178 13.01 -20.74 6.08
C THR A 178 12.47 -19.95 4.89
N LEU A 179 11.16 -19.70 4.90
CA LEU A 179 10.49 -18.76 4.02
C LEU A 179 10.54 -17.36 4.64
N PHE A 180 11.03 -16.38 3.91
CA PHE A 180 10.99 -14.97 4.27
C PHE A 180 9.92 -14.26 3.45
N VAL A 181 9.19 -13.36 4.08
CA VAL A 181 8.06 -12.62 3.47
C VAL A 181 8.18 -11.15 3.82
N ALA A 182 8.26 -10.30 2.80
CA ALA A 182 8.08 -8.85 2.91
C ALA A 182 6.65 -8.48 2.52
N ASP A 183 5.94 -7.79 3.42
CA ASP A 183 4.58 -7.29 3.18
C ASP A 183 4.55 -5.77 3.25
N MET A 184 4.38 -5.13 2.09
CA MET A 184 4.45 -3.68 1.97
C MET A 184 3.32 -2.98 2.72
N ARG A 185 2.15 -3.62 2.84
CA ARG A 185 0.95 -2.98 3.40
C ARG A 185 0.91 -3.08 4.91
N SER A 186 1.33 -4.20 5.47
CA SER A 186 1.43 -4.34 6.93
C SER A 186 2.75 -3.85 7.51
N SER A 187 3.66 -3.36 6.67
CA SER A 187 5.03 -2.96 7.05
C SER A 187 5.82 -4.10 7.70
N ASP A 188 5.48 -5.36 7.40
CA ASP A 188 5.95 -6.51 8.17
C ASP A 188 6.95 -7.33 7.35
N VAL A 189 8.09 -7.60 7.97
CA VAL A 189 9.05 -8.60 7.50
C VAL A 189 8.93 -9.80 8.42
N SER A 190 8.70 -10.97 7.85
CA SER A 190 8.36 -12.17 8.61
C SER A 190 9.06 -13.40 8.06
N SER A 191 9.20 -14.41 8.91
CA SER A 191 9.75 -15.70 8.54
C SER A 191 8.84 -16.86 8.92
N LEU A 192 8.94 -17.95 8.18
CA LEU A 192 8.23 -19.19 8.44
C LEU A 192 9.20 -20.34 8.19
N ARG A 193 9.53 -21.10 9.24
CA ARG A 193 10.31 -22.33 9.07
C ARG A 193 9.44 -23.41 8.42
N ILE A 194 9.91 -24.01 7.33
CA ILE A 194 9.17 -25.03 6.58
C ILE A 194 9.52 -26.42 7.15
N ALA A 195 8.95 -26.73 8.31
CA ALA A 195 9.14 -28.00 9.02
C ALA A 195 7.82 -28.78 9.19
N PRO A 196 7.85 -30.11 9.33
CA PRO A 196 6.64 -30.93 9.56
C PRO A 196 5.80 -30.48 10.77
N GLU A 197 6.46 -30.03 11.83
CA GLU A 197 5.89 -29.77 13.15
C GLU A 197 5.39 -28.35 13.38
N GLY A 198 5.71 -27.38 12.51
CA GLY A 198 5.42 -25.98 12.80
C GLY A 198 5.21 -25.14 11.55
N ARG A 199 4.11 -24.37 11.55
CA ARG A 199 3.72 -23.45 10.48
C ARG A 199 3.46 -22.03 11.01
N GLU A 200 4.10 -21.67 12.12
CA GLU A 200 3.93 -20.35 12.71
C GLU A 200 4.81 -19.35 11.99
N ILE A 201 4.16 -18.27 11.55
CA ILE A 201 4.86 -17.14 10.98
C ILE A 201 5.35 -16.24 12.12
N GLU A 202 6.64 -15.94 12.11
CA GLU A 202 7.29 -15.08 13.08
C GLU A 202 7.54 -13.72 12.45
N SER A 203 7.10 -12.65 13.11
CA SER A 203 7.46 -11.28 12.70
C SER A 203 8.91 -11.02 13.11
N LEU A 204 9.75 -10.72 12.12
CA LEU A 204 11.16 -10.38 12.32
C LEU A 204 11.34 -8.90 12.64
N GLY A 205 10.39 -8.06 12.21
CA GLY A 205 10.41 -6.63 12.44
C GLY A 205 9.48 -5.89 11.49
N ARG A 206 9.51 -4.56 11.61
CA ARG A 206 8.74 -3.67 10.75
C ARG A 206 9.62 -2.64 10.07
N VAL A 207 9.37 -2.45 8.79
CA VAL A 207 10.01 -1.46 7.93
C VAL A 207 8.90 -0.75 7.16
N SER A 208 9.05 0.54 6.84
CA SER A 208 8.10 1.22 5.96
C SER A 208 8.10 0.48 4.62
N HIS A 209 6.94 0.16 4.04
CA HIS A 209 6.80 -0.44 2.68
C HIS A 209 7.93 -1.42 2.24
N PRO A 210 8.21 -2.52 2.98
CA PRO A 210 9.30 -3.42 2.63
C PRO A 210 9.04 -4.00 1.25
N ALA A 211 10.05 -3.92 0.39
CA ALA A 211 10.01 -4.35 -1.00
C ALA A 211 10.70 -5.69 -1.18
N HIS A 212 11.85 -5.90 -0.52
CA HIS A 212 12.68 -7.09 -0.67
C HIS A 212 13.29 -7.49 0.67
N VAL A 213 13.56 -8.78 0.85
CA VAL A 213 14.28 -9.32 1.99
C VAL A 213 15.22 -10.43 1.54
N ASP A 214 16.49 -10.35 1.92
CA ASP A 214 17.47 -11.42 1.77
C ASP A 214 18.25 -11.62 3.06
N VAL A 215 19.06 -12.69 3.12
CA VAL A 215 19.84 -13.06 4.28
C VAL A 215 21.30 -13.34 3.93
N ALA A 216 22.21 -12.88 4.78
CA ALA A 216 23.64 -13.14 4.67
C ALA A 216 24.31 -12.90 6.03
N ASP A 217 25.37 -13.65 6.34
CA ASP A 217 26.26 -13.37 7.47
C ASP A 217 27.15 -12.16 7.12
N LEU A 218 26.75 -10.95 7.54
CA LEU A 218 27.45 -9.70 7.22
C LEU A 218 28.60 -9.41 8.17
N ASN A 219 28.55 -9.96 9.39
CA ASN A 219 29.52 -9.67 10.45
C ASN A 219 30.53 -10.81 10.70
N GLY A 220 30.34 -11.98 10.07
CA GLY A 220 31.20 -13.14 10.17
C GLY A 220 31.02 -13.96 11.47
N ASP A 221 29.92 -13.79 12.20
CA ASP A 221 29.66 -14.50 13.46
C ASP A 221 29.01 -15.89 13.26
N GLY A 222 28.75 -16.26 12.00
CA GLY A 222 28.12 -17.52 11.63
C GLY A 222 26.61 -17.54 11.81
N ARG A 223 25.97 -16.40 12.05
CA ARG A 223 24.51 -16.20 12.03
C ARG A 223 24.14 -15.32 10.85
N ASP A 224 23.02 -15.64 10.23
CA ASP A 224 22.50 -14.83 9.13
C ASP A 224 21.91 -13.51 9.66
N ASP A 225 22.34 -12.40 9.07
CA ASP A 225 21.71 -11.09 9.19
C ASP A 225 20.63 -10.93 8.11
N TRP A 226 19.65 -10.07 8.38
CA TRP A 226 18.59 -9.75 7.42
C TRP A 226 18.87 -8.43 6.71
N ILE A 227 18.78 -8.46 5.39
CA ILE A 227 18.90 -7.28 4.53
C ILE A 227 17.51 -7.02 3.98
N VAL A 228 16.95 -5.87 4.32
CA VAL A 228 15.62 -5.45 3.86
C VAL A 228 15.76 -4.16 3.06
N SER A 229 15.15 -4.12 1.87
CA SER A 229 14.96 -2.87 1.14
C SER A 229 13.50 -2.45 1.22
N ASP A 230 13.24 -1.15 1.27
CA ASP A 230 11.90 -0.56 1.19
C ASP A 230 11.72 0.28 -0.08
N LEU A 231 10.51 0.83 -0.26
CA LEU A 231 10.17 1.73 -1.36
C LEU A 231 10.34 3.23 -1.01
N GLY A 232 10.97 3.59 0.12
CA GLY A 232 11.06 4.97 0.62
C GLY A 232 9.78 5.43 1.30
#